data_AF-A0A397W5K8-F1
#
_entry.id   AF-A0A397W5K8-F1
#
_cell.length_a   1.000
_cell.length_b   1.000
_cell.length_c   1.000
_cell.angle_alpha   90.00
_cell.angle_beta   90.00
_cell.angle_gamma   90.00
#
_symmetry.space_group_name_H-M   'P 1'
#
loop_
_entity.id
_entity.type
_entity.pdbx_description
1 polymer ?
#
loop_
_entity_poly.entity_id
_entity_poly.type
_entity_poly.pdbx_seq_one_letter_code
_entity_poly.pdbx_strand_id
1 'polypeptide(L)'
;MEYALEGCLRKNLHIIAQVDWRDRLNLLQCITYDLLIIHSQDLIHRDLHSGNILLNSLKSAYIADLGLSITDNIASKSNSDGIYGILKYIAPEILNKHPYTKESDIYSFSIIMWEILYGKPVSFEQKSESQFQLQVCNGLRPHICENIAMCYADLMTKCWNMDPKKRPTIKEIYDTFAEWQNNETILLELSESNKNLQNIKKKDIQVYNESDYRSKFISFKSSYEYQGNYIFC
;
A
#
# COMPACT_ATOMS: atom_id res chain seq x y z
N MET A 1 8.71 11.34 -19.99
CA MET A 1 7.49 10.90 -19.28
C MET A 1 6.40 10.77 -20.31
N GLU A 2 5.90 9.55 -20.50
CA GLU A 2 4.65 9.35 -21.22
C GLU A 2 3.53 10.06 -20.45
N TYR A 3 2.58 10.67 -21.16
CA TYR A 3 1.47 11.38 -20.52
C TYR A 3 0.50 10.36 -19.92
N ALA A 4 0.32 10.37 -18.60
CA ALA A 4 -0.66 9.52 -17.92
C ALA A 4 -2.07 10.05 -18.18
N LEU A 5 -2.77 9.47 -19.16
CA LEU A 5 -4.06 9.96 -19.67
C LEU A 5 -5.15 10.01 -18.59
N GLU A 6 -5.13 9.06 -17.66
CA GLU A 6 -6.19 8.89 -16.65
C GLU A 6 -5.83 9.54 -15.29
N GLY A 7 -4.66 10.18 -15.16
CA GLY A 7 -4.18 10.74 -13.89
C GLY A 7 -3.67 9.67 -12.92
N CYS A 8 -3.90 9.83 -11.60
CA CYS A 8 -3.38 8.89 -10.60
C CYS A 8 -4.42 7.84 -10.17
N LEU A 9 -3.93 6.67 -9.72
CA LEU A 9 -4.77 5.55 -9.28
C LEU A 9 -5.75 5.96 -8.19
N ARG A 10 -5.33 6.78 -7.21
CA ARG A 10 -6.17 7.23 -6.09
C ARG A 10 -7.49 7.86 -6.55
N LYS A 11 -7.46 8.69 -7.59
CA LYS A 11 -8.65 9.36 -8.15
C LYS A 11 -9.56 8.41 -8.93
N ASN A 12 -9.03 7.27 -9.36
CA ASN A 12 -9.70 6.31 -10.23
C ASN A 12 -10.09 5.00 -9.52
N LEU A 13 -9.85 4.85 -8.22
CA LEU A 13 -10.12 3.61 -7.47
C LEU A 13 -11.56 3.09 -7.67
N HIS A 14 -12.54 3.99 -7.68
CA HIS A 14 -13.95 3.64 -7.87
C HIS A 14 -14.25 3.06 -9.26
N ILE A 15 -13.50 3.50 -10.29
CA ILE A 15 -13.59 2.98 -11.66
C ILE A 15 -12.85 1.64 -11.74
N ILE A 16 -11.64 1.57 -11.18
CA ILE A 16 -10.82 0.35 -11.17
C ILE A 16 -11.55 -0.83 -10.50
N ALA A 17 -12.32 -0.59 -9.43
CA ALA A 17 -13.11 -1.65 -8.78
C ALA A 17 -14.29 -2.18 -9.63
N GLN A 18 -14.58 -1.56 -10.77
CA GLN A 18 -15.60 -2.01 -11.74
C GLN A 18 -14.99 -2.71 -12.95
N VAL A 19 -13.68 -2.57 -13.17
CA VAL A 19 -12.93 -3.22 -14.26
C VAL A 19 -12.85 -4.74 -14.04
N ASP A 20 -12.69 -5.55 -15.08
CA ASP A 20 -12.53 -7.00 -14.93
C ASP A 20 -11.26 -7.37 -14.14
N TRP A 21 -11.28 -8.52 -13.45
CA TRP A 21 -10.13 -8.92 -12.63
C TRP A 21 -8.88 -9.22 -13.43
N ARG A 22 -8.99 -9.69 -14.68
CA ARG A 22 -7.82 -9.88 -15.53
C ARG A 22 -7.10 -8.55 -15.79
N ASP A 23 -7.86 -7.48 -16.02
CA ASP A 23 -7.32 -6.13 -16.19
C ASP A 23 -6.79 -5.54 -14.87
N ARG A 24 -7.43 -5.80 -13.72
CA ARG A 24 -6.90 -5.39 -12.40
C ARG A 24 -5.60 -6.11 -12.06
N LEU A 25 -5.48 -7.40 -12.39
CA LEU A 25 -4.24 -8.14 -12.23
C LEU A 25 -3.16 -7.61 -13.17
N ASN A 26 -3.51 -7.21 -14.40
CA ASN A 26 -2.58 -6.54 -15.30
C ASN A 26 -2.08 -5.20 -14.72
N LEU A 27 -2.98 -4.39 -14.15
CA LEU A 27 -2.63 -3.16 -13.45
C LEU A 27 -1.67 -3.42 -12.28
N LEU A 28 -1.99 -4.38 -11.41
CA LEU A 28 -1.15 -4.79 -10.28
C LEU A 28 0.22 -5.27 -10.75
N GLN A 29 0.25 -6.06 -11.83
CA GLN A 29 1.47 -6.57 -12.42
C GLN A 29 2.37 -5.44 -12.95
N CYS A 30 1.81 -4.43 -13.65
CA CYS A 30 2.56 -3.23 -14.05
C CYS A 30 3.20 -2.52 -12.84
N ILE A 31 2.44 -2.31 -11.75
CA ILE A 31 2.95 -1.66 -10.54
C ILE A 31 4.08 -2.49 -9.92
N THR A 32 3.89 -3.82 -9.79
CA THR A 32 4.92 -4.69 -9.23
C THR A 32 6.17 -4.79 -10.11
N TYR A 33 6.01 -4.71 -11.43
CA TYR A 33 7.13 -4.71 -12.37
C TYR A 33 7.97 -3.44 -12.23
N ASP A 34 7.34 -2.28 -12.15
CA ASP A 34 8.05 -1.02 -11.88
C ASP A 34 8.76 -1.06 -10.52
N LEU A 35 8.10 -1.57 -9.48
CA LEU A 35 8.71 -1.69 -8.16
C LEU A 35 9.88 -2.69 -8.16
N LEU A 36 9.76 -3.78 -8.93
CA LEU A 36 10.85 -4.73 -9.16
C LEU A 36 12.05 -4.06 -9.84
N ILE A 37 11.83 -3.21 -10.84
CA ILE A 37 12.91 -2.43 -11.47
C ILE A 37 13.57 -1.51 -10.44
N ILE A 38 12.79 -0.75 -9.67
CA ILE A 38 13.30 0.16 -8.62
C ILE A 38 14.16 -0.63 -7.62
N HIS A 39 13.63 -1.73 -7.08
CA HIS A 39 14.34 -2.57 -6.12
C HIS A 39 15.59 -3.24 -6.72
N SER A 40 15.59 -3.58 -8.01
CA SER A 40 16.76 -4.14 -8.72
C SER A 40 17.93 -3.16 -8.84
N GLN A 41 17.66 -1.85 -8.72
CA GLN A 41 18.67 -0.80 -8.71
C GLN A 41 19.11 -0.43 -7.28
N ASP A 42 18.78 -1.28 -6.29
CA ASP A 42 19.01 -1.04 -4.87
C ASP A 42 18.37 0.25 -4.33
N LEU A 43 17.29 0.69 -4.96
CA LEU A 43 16.50 1.84 -4.53
C LEU A 43 15.30 1.40 -3.70
N ILE A 44 14.98 2.20 -2.68
CA ILE A 44 13.74 2.13 -1.89
C ILE A 44 12.89 3.35 -2.25
N HIS A 45 11.60 3.14 -2.56
CA HIS A 45 10.71 4.22 -2.98
C HIS A 45 10.37 5.19 -1.83
N ARG A 46 10.06 4.67 -0.64
CA ARG A 46 9.75 5.39 0.62
C ARG A 46 8.43 6.15 0.68
N ASP A 47 7.89 6.59 -0.45
CA ASP A 47 6.59 7.27 -0.54
C ASP A 47 5.63 6.56 -1.52
N LEU A 48 5.61 5.22 -1.48
CA LEU A 48 4.78 4.44 -2.38
C LEU A 48 3.32 4.49 -1.91
N HIS A 49 2.43 5.03 -2.74
CA HIS A 49 1.00 5.12 -2.44
C HIS A 49 0.18 5.32 -3.73
N SER A 50 -1.14 5.12 -3.69
CA SER A 50 -1.99 5.22 -4.90
C SER A 50 -1.99 6.59 -5.60
N GLY A 51 -1.59 7.66 -4.91
CA GLY A 51 -1.37 8.99 -5.53
C GLY A 51 -0.12 9.08 -6.42
N ASN A 52 0.85 8.20 -6.22
CA ASN A 52 2.12 8.12 -6.95
C ASN A 52 2.11 6.98 -7.98
N ILE A 53 0.94 6.36 -8.20
CA ILE A 53 0.71 5.43 -9.30
C ILE A 53 -0.02 6.19 -10.39
N LEU A 54 0.63 6.40 -11.54
CA LEU A 54 0.06 7.10 -12.68
C LEU A 54 -0.52 6.11 -13.69
N LEU A 55 -1.76 6.33 -14.09
CA LEU A 55 -2.50 5.46 -15.00
C LEU A 55 -2.31 5.93 -16.45
N ASN A 56 -1.68 5.09 -17.26
CA ASN A 56 -1.68 5.25 -18.72
C ASN A 56 -3.04 4.84 -19.31
N SER A 57 -3.66 3.82 -18.72
CA SER A 57 -5.04 3.41 -18.95
C SER A 57 -5.59 2.74 -17.70
N LEU A 58 -6.87 2.35 -17.67
CA LEU A 58 -7.46 1.63 -16.54
C LEU A 58 -6.83 0.25 -16.26
N LYS A 59 -5.98 -0.26 -17.17
CA LYS A 59 -5.29 -1.56 -17.05
C LYS A 59 -3.77 -1.46 -17.02
N SER A 60 -3.20 -0.26 -17.09
CA SER A 60 -1.74 -0.05 -17.18
C SER A 60 -1.33 1.19 -16.41
N ALA A 61 -0.28 1.07 -15.62
CA ALA A 61 0.20 2.13 -14.75
C ALA A 61 1.71 2.15 -14.62
N TYR A 62 2.22 3.26 -14.11
CA TYR A 62 3.62 3.45 -13.77
C TYR A 62 3.76 3.99 -12.35
N ILE A 63 4.83 3.61 -11.66
CA ILE A 63 5.24 4.25 -10.40
C ILE A 63 5.93 5.57 -10.74
N ALA A 64 5.51 6.64 -10.08
CA ALA A 64 6.07 7.98 -10.21
C ALA A 64 6.61 8.49 -8.86
N ASP A 65 7.29 9.63 -8.93
CA ASP A 65 7.87 10.35 -7.78
C ASP A 65 8.95 9.58 -7.01
N LEU A 66 10.10 9.40 -7.69
CA LEU A 66 11.34 8.90 -7.07
C LEU A 66 12.13 10.00 -6.36
N GLY A 67 11.56 11.19 -6.13
CA GLY A 67 12.27 12.34 -5.54
C GLY A 67 12.75 12.11 -4.11
N LEU A 68 12.19 11.10 -3.45
CA LEU A 68 12.53 10.69 -2.08
C LEU A 68 13.25 9.34 -2.03
N SER A 69 13.47 8.70 -3.17
CA SER A 69 14.11 7.39 -3.22
C SER A 69 15.57 7.47 -2.81
N ILE A 70 16.03 6.48 -2.05
CA ILE A 70 17.41 6.37 -1.58
C ILE A 70 17.90 4.95 -1.72
N THR A 71 19.21 4.76 -1.71
CA THR A 71 19.79 3.43 -1.71
C THR A 71 19.72 2.79 -0.33
N ASP A 72 19.67 1.45 -0.28
CA ASP A 72 19.70 0.67 0.98
C ASP A 72 20.87 1.09 1.89
N ASN A 73 22.05 1.35 1.31
CA ASN A 73 23.24 1.79 2.03
C ASN A 73 23.04 3.15 2.71
N ILE A 74 22.41 4.11 2.03
CA ILE A 74 22.12 5.43 2.60
C ILE A 74 21.04 5.31 3.68
N ALA A 75 19.98 4.53 3.44
CA ALA A 75 18.90 4.30 4.40
C ALA A 75 19.44 3.76 5.73
N SER A 76 20.30 2.73 5.68
CA SER A 76 20.88 2.11 6.88
C SER A 76 21.74 3.06 7.73
N LYS A 77 22.23 4.15 7.14
CA LYS A 77 23.10 5.15 7.79
C LYS A 77 22.38 6.43 8.16
N SER A 78 21.13 6.61 7.72
CA SER A 78 20.39 7.84 7.96
C SER A 78 19.81 7.86 9.37
N ASN A 79 20.37 8.70 10.23
CA ASN A 79 19.73 9.10 11.48
C ASN A 79 18.76 10.25 11.17
N SER A 80 17.51 9.94 10.82
CA SER A 80 16.52 10.97 10.50
C SER A 80 15.76 11.44 11.75
N ASP A 81 15.52 12.74 11.86
CA ASP A 81 14.69 13.36 12.90
C ASP A 81 13.19 13.06 12.75
N GLY A 82 12.82 12.26 11.75
CA GLY A 82 11.45 11.92 11.39
C GLY A 82 11.38 11.08 10.12
N ILE A 83 10.17 10.83 9.66
CA ILE A 83 9.84 10.03 8.47
C ILE A 83 9.06 10.88 7.48
N TYR A 84 9.03 10.46 6.22
CA TYR A 84 8.28 11.16 5.19
C TYR A 84 7.30 10.21 4.51
N GLY A 85 6.08 10.67 4.28
CA GLY A 85 5.11 9.99 3.44
C GLY A 85 3.68 10.18 3.95
N ILE A 86 2.78 9.32 3.47
CA ILE A 86 1.40 9.28 3.96
C ILE A 86 1.30 8.24 5.08
N LEU A 87 0.95 8.69 6.28
CA LEU A 87 0.95 7.89 7.51
C LEU A 87 0.25 6.53 7.38
N LYS A 88 -0.81 6.42 6.59
CA LYS A 88 -1.58 5.18 6.36
C LYS A 88 -0.82 4.10 5.56
N TYR A 89 0.21 4.47 4.82
CA TYR A 89 1.04 3.56 4.00
C TYR A 89 2.35 3.20 4.69
N ILE A 90 2.71 3.86 5.79
CA ILE A 90 4.01 3.66 6.44
C ILE A 90 3.99 2.35 7.25
N ALA A 91 5.02 1.52 7.03
CA ALA A 91 5.20 0.25 7.70
C ALA A 91 5.52 0.41 9.20
N PRO A 92 5.10 -0.53 10.07
CA PRO A 92 5.23 -0.40 11.52
C PRO A 92 6.67 -0.26 12.01
N GLU A 93 7.64 -0.92 11.38
CA GLU A 93 9.07 -0.80 11.71
C GLU A 93 9.60 0.62 11.49
N ILE A 94 9.09 1.33 10.47
CA ILE A 94 9.48 2.70 10.14
C ILE A 94 8.88 3.67 11.15
N LEU A 95 7.64 3.43 11.58
CA LEU A 95 7.02 4.16 12.69
C LEU A 95 7.79 3.94 14.01
N ASN A 96 8.37 2.75 14.19
CA ASN A 96 9.30 2.40 15.27
C ASN A 96 10.74 2.88 15.00
N LYS A 97 10.93 3.87 14.14
CA LYS A 97 12.23 4.56 13.89
C LYS A 97 13.31 3.66 13.29
N HIS A 98 12.95 2.52 12.69
CA HIS A 98 13.88 1.75 11.88
C HIS A 98 14.04 2.38 10.49
N PRO A 99 15.19 2.19 9.83
CA PRO A 99 15.39 2.65 8.46
C PRO A 99 14.38 2.06 7.48
N TYR A 100 14.09 2.82 6.42
CA TYR A 100 13.36 2.31 5.26
C TYR A 100 14.08 1.14 4.62
N THR A 101 13.32 0.18 4.13
CA THR A 101 13.80 -1.00 3.41
C THR A 101 12.89 -1.32 2.22
N LYS A 102 13.33 -2.20 1.33
CA LYS A 102 12.48 -2.71 0.23
C LYS A 102 11.19 -3.35 0.77
N GLU A 103 11.26 -4.03 1.91
CA GLU A 103 10.10 -4.63 2.59
C GLU A 103 9.10 -3.58 3.10
N SER A 104 9.55 -2.36 3.41
CA SER A 104 8.66 -1.25 3.78
C SER A 104 7.85 -0.72 2.57
N ASP A 105 8.40 -0.81 1.35
CA ASP A 105 7.64 -0.56 0.13
C ASP A 105 6.61 -1.69 -0.11
N ILE A 106 6.95 -2.96 0.21
CA ILE A 106 5.99 -4.08 0.12
C ILE A 106 4.79 -3.87 1.05
N TYR A 107 5.02 -3.37 2.26
CA TYR A 107 3.93 -2.97 3.15
C TYR A 107 3.06 -1.89 2.50
N SER A 108 3.67 -0.83 1.96
CA SER A 108 2.95 0.23 1.26
C SER A 108 2.11 -0.30 0.09
N PHE A 109 2.66 -1.26 -0.67
CA PHE A 109 1.97 -1.91 -1.78
C PHE A 109 0.73 -2.70 -1.33
N SER A 110 0.76 -3.34 -0.15
CA SER A 110 -0.42 -4.03 0.40
C SER A 110 -1.62 -3.09 0.63
N ILE A 111 -1.35 -1.84 1.00
CA ILE A 111 -2.37 -0.81 1.17
C ILE A 111 -2.96 -0.46 -0.19
N ILE A 112 -2.14 -0.37 -1.24
CA ILE A 112 -2.61 -0.18 -2.62
C ILE A 112 -3.45 -1.37 -3.09
N MET A 113 -3.06 -2.61 -2.79
CA MET A 113 -3.88 -3.81 -3.07
C MET A 113 -5.26 -3.70 -2.42
N TRP A 114 -5.30 -3.31 -1.14
CA TRP A 114 -6.57 -3.08 -0.44
C TRP A 114 -7.40 -2.00 -1.13
N GLU A 115 -6.79 -0.88 -1.52
CA GLU A 115 -7.49 0.21 -2.21
C GLU A 115 -8.07 -0.22 -3.56
N ILE A 116 -7.36 -1.06 -4.33
CA ILE A 116 -7.85 -1.63 -5.59
C ILE A 116 -9.03 -2.58 -5.35
N LEU A 117 -8.95 -3.44 -4.33
CA LEU A 117 -10.03 -4.37 -3.97
C LEU A 117 -11.30 -3.62 -3.54
N TYR A 118 -11.14 -2.61 -2.68
CA TYR A 118 -12.26 -1.86 -2.12
C TYR A 118 -12.67 -0.65 -2.98
N GLY A 119 -11.92 -0.28 -4.00
CA GLY A 119 -12.23 0.83 -4.89
C GLY A 119 -12.33 2.18 -4.17
N LYS A 120 -11.67 2.30 -3.02
CA LYS A 120 -11.66 3.52 -2.21
C LYS A 120 -10.39 3.60 -1.38
N PRO A 121 -9.96 4.81 -0.98
CA PRO A 121 -8.83 4.97 -0.10
C PRO A 121 -9.04 4.35 1.29
N VAL A 122 -7.96 3.89 1.93
CA VAL A 122 -8.03 3.36 3.30
C VAL A 122 -8.38 4.47 4.29
N SER A 123 -9.50 4.33 4.99
CA SER A 123 -9.88 5.20 6.09
C SER A 123 -9.75 4.48 7.43
N PHE A 124 -9.28 5.21 8.44
CA PHE A 124 -9.25 4.76 9.83
C PHE A 124 -9.88 5.84 10.69
N GLU A 125 -10.67 5.45 11.68
CA GLU A 125 -11.16 6.36 12.70
C GLU A 125 -10.00 6.70 13.66
N GLN A 126 -9.46 7.91 13.55
CA GLN A 126 -8.27 8.33 14.29
C GLN A 126 -8.55 9.61 15.09
N LYS A 127 -8.07 9.66 16.34
CA LYS A 127 -8.13 10.89 17.17
C LYS A 127 -6.86 11.73 17.05
N SER A 128 -5.70 11.09 16.81
CA SER A 128 -4.41 11.76 16.60
C SER A 128 -3.42 10.88 15.82
N GLU A 129 -2.39 11.50 15.23
CA GLU A 129 -1.33 10.79 14.50
C GLU A 129 -0.52 9.84 15.40
N SER A 130 -0.18 10.27 16.62
CA SER A 130 0.58 9.46 17.56
C SER A 130 -0.18 8.22 18.01
N GLN A 131 -1.48 8.36 18.27
CA GLN A 131 -2.34 7.22 18.60
C GLN A 131 -2.42 6.24 17.43
N PHE A 132 -2.56 6.75 16.21
CA PHE A 132 -2.60 5.90 15.04
C PHE A 132 -1.29 5.14 14.83
N GLN A 133 -0.13 5.80 15.01
CA GLN A 133 1.18 5.15 14.92
C GLN A 133 1.28 3.97 15.90
N LEU A 134 0.93 4.20 17.17
CA LEU A 134 0.91 3.14 18.19
C LEU A 134 -0.03 1.99 17.81
N GLN A 135 -1.22 2.30 17.29
CA GLN A 135 -2.17 1.28 16.86
C GLN A 135 -1.63 0.43 15.70
N VAL A 136 -0.99 1.04 14.70
CA VAL A 136 -0.35 0.32 13.57
C VAL A 136 0.76 -0.60 14.07
N CYS A 137 1.60 -0.12 14.99
CA CYS A 137 2.64 -0.93 15.64
C CYS A 137 2.07 -2.07 16.49
N ASN A 138 0.84 -1.92 17.00
CA ASN A 138 0.09 -2.96 17.71
C ASN A 138 -0.77 -3.84 16.80
N GLY A 139 -0.60 -3.75 15.48
CA GLY A 139 -1.27 -4.65 14.52
C GLY A 139 -2.57 -4.13 13.94
N LEU A 140 -2.92 -2.84 14.09
CA LEU A 140 -4.04 -2.25 13.37
C LEU A 140 -3.85 -2.43 11.86
N ARG A 141 -4.86 -2.94 11.18
CA ARG A 141 -4.90 -3.11 9.72
C ARG A 141 -6.27 -2.70 9.16
N PRO A 142 -6.33 -2.31 7.88
CA PRO A 142 -7.60 -2.13 7.19
C PRO A 142 -8.50 -3.37 7.33
N HIS A 143 -9.79 -3.14 7.55
CA HIS A 143 -10.77 -4.22 7.66
C HIS A 143 -10.86 -5.03 6.36
N ILE A 144 -10.98 -6.35 6.50
CA ILE A 144 -11.22 -7.28 5.40
C ILE A 144 -12.61 -7.91 5.62
N CYS A 145 -13.54 -7.65 4.70
CA CYS A 145 -14.86 -8.28 4.73
C CYS A 145 -14.76 -9.79 4.52
N GLU A 146 -15.69 -10.51 5.15
CA GLU A 146 -15.94 -11.91 4.84
C GLU A 146 -16.34 -12.07 3.36
N ASN A 147 -15.99 -13.20 2.74
CA ASN A 147 -16.27 -13.54 1.32
C ASN A 147 -15.39 -12.86 0.25
N ILE A 148 -14.21 -12.36 0.62
CA ILE A 148 -13.18 -12.04 -0.38
C ILE A 148 -12.41 -13.28 -0.80
N ALA A 149 -11.88 -13.28 -2.03
CA ALA A 149 -11.10 -14.38 -2.56
C ALA A 149 -9.88 -14.62 -1.66
N MET A 150 -9.75 -15.85 -1.15
CA MET A 150 -8.76 -16.16 -0.11
C MET A 150 -7.35 -15.97 -0.65
N CYS A 151 -7.10 -16.33 -1.91
CA CYS A 151 -5.81 -16.13 -2.55
C CYS A 151 -5.35 -14.66 -2.51
N TYR A 152 -6.25 -13.71 -2.82
CA TYR A 152 -5.95 -12.28 -2.77
C TYR A 152 -5.78 -11.77 -1.34
N ALA A 153 -6.65 -12.21 -0.42
CA ALA A 153 -6.58 -11.90 0.99
C ALA A 153 -5.23 -12.32 1.60
N ASP A 154 -4.82 -13.55 1.33
CA ASP A 154 -3.61 -14.15 1.87
C ASP A 154 -2.35 -13.44 1.34
N LEU A 155 -2.29 -13.15 0.04
CA LEU A 155 -1.17 -12.41 -0.52
C LEU A 155 -1.09 -10.99 0.05
N MET A 156 -2.21 -10.26 0.05
CA MET A 156 -2.28 -8.90 0.60
C MET A 156 -1.86 -8.87 2.08
N THR A 157 -2.32 -9.85 2.87
CA THR A 157 -2.00 -9.90 4.30
C THR A 157 -0.58 -10.36 4.59
N LYS A 158 0.03 -11.18 3.73
CA LYS A 158 1.46 -11.47 3.79
C LYS A 158 2.30 -10.21 3.52
N CYS A 159 1.87 -9.36 2.59
CA CYS A 159 2.58 -8.10 2.26
C CYS A 159 2.61 -7.08 3.42
N TRP A 160 1.59 -7.04 4.30
CA TRP A 160 1.60 -6.16 5.49
C TRP A 160 1.98 -6.87 6.81
N ASN A 161 2.71 -7.99 6.73
CA ASN A 161 3.13 -8.71 7.93
C ASN A 161 3.90 -7.77 8.89
N MET A 162 3.67 -7.94 10.19
CA MET A 162 4.37 -7.18 11.23
C MET A 162 5.89 -7.38 11.16
N ASP A 163 6.34 -8.60 10.84
CA ASP A 163 7.74 -8.90 10.59
C ASP A 163 8.08 -8.63 9.11
N PRO A 164 8.94 -7.64 8.81
CA PRO A 164 9.32 -7.33 7.43
C PRO A 164 9.90 -8.54 6.69
N LYS A 165 10.60 -9.44 7.39
CA LYS A 165 11.24 -10.63 6.79
C LYS A 165 10.25 -11.70 6.36
N LYS A 166 8.99 -11.63 6.83
CA LYS A 166 7.91 -12.53 6.42
C LYS A 166 7.12 -12.00 5.24
N ARG A 167 7.40 -10.79 4.77
CA ARG A 167 6.78 -10.22 3.58
C ARG A 167 7.42 -10.86 2.34
N PRO A 168 6.64 -11.19 1.30
CA PRO A 168 7.19 -11.70 0.06
C PRO A 168 8.04 -10.62 -0.62
N THR A 169 9.02 -11.06 -1.40
CA THR A 169 9.76 -10.19 -2.31
C THR A 169 8.84 -9.69 -3.41
N ILE A 170 9.15 -8.52 -3.98
CA ILE A 170 8.36 -7.97 -5.09
C ILE A 170 8.31 -8.91 -6.30
N LYS A 171 9.37 -9.70 -6.52
CA LYS A 171 9.42 -10.71 -7.57
C LYS A 171 8.38 -11.82 -7.35
N GLU A 172 8.29 -12.36 -6.14
CA GLU A 172 7.29 -13.39 -5.80
C GLU A 172 5.86 -12.88 -6.01
N ILE A 173 5.60 -11.61 -5.67
CA ILE A 173 4.30 -10.97 -5.89
C ILE A 173 4.00 -10.85 -7.39
N TYR A 174 4.95 -10.35 -8.18
CA TYR A 174 4.82 -10.22 -9.64
C TYR A 174 4.52 -11.58 -10.30
N ASP A 175 5.30 -12.61 -9.93
CA ASP A 175 5.14 -13.98 -10.45
C ASP A 175 3.77 -14.56 -10.06
N THR A 176 3.30 -14.28 -8.82
CA THR A 176 1.97 -14.70 -8.35
C THR A 176 0.86 -14.09 -9.20
N PHE A 177 0.92 -12.79 -9.52
CA PHE A 177 -0.08 -12.15 -10.38
C PHE A 177 -0.03 -12.68 -11.82
N ALA A 178 1.16 -12.99 -12.35
CA ALA A 178 1.31 -13.62 -13.66
C ALA A 178 0.66 -15.01 -13.70
N GLU A 179 0.78 -15.80 -12.62
CA GLU A 179 0.10 -17.09 -12.49
C GLU A 179 -1.42 -16.92 -12.48
N TRP A 180 -1.94 -15.99 -11.67
CA TRP A 180 -3.39 -15.77 -11.52
C TRP A 180 -4.05 -15.32 -12.82
N GLN A 181 -3.37 -14.52 -13.65
CA GLN A 181 -3.88 -14.11 -14.98
C GLN A 181 -4.15 -15.28 -15.92
N ASN A 182 -3.47 -16.41 -15.72
CA ASN A 182 -3.57 -17.61 -16.54
C ASN A 182 -4.38 -18.72 -15.86
N ASN A 183 -4.98 -18.46 -14.69
CA ASN A 183 -5.75 -19.43 -13.93
C ASN A 183 -7.23 -19.03 -13.87
N GLU A 184 -8.05 -19.67 -14.72
CA GLU A 184 -9.48 -19.37 -14.82
C GLU A 184 -10.26 -19.63 -13.51
N THR A 185 -9.84 -20.61 -12.70
CA THR A 185 -10.47 -20.87 -11.39
C THR A 185 -10.27 -19.68 -10.44
N ILE A 186 -9.05 -19.13 -10.39
CA ILE A 186 -8.73 -17.96 -9.56
C ILE A 186 -9.47 -16.72 -10.07
N LEU A 187 -9.51 -16.50 -11.39
CA LEU A 187 -10.23 -15.37 -11.99
C LEU A 187 -11.73 -15.41 -11.68
N LEU A 188 -12.34 -16.61 -11.68
CA LEU A 188 -13.73 -16.80 -11.28
C LEU A 188 -13.96 -16.49 -9.80
N GLU A 189 -13.10 -16.99 -8.91
CA GLU A 189 -13.16 -16.71 -7.46
C GLU A 189 -13.09 -15.21 -7.19
N LEU A 190 -12.09 -14.53 -7.78
CA LEU A 190 -11.92 -13.07 -7.67
C LEU A 190 -13.17 -12.32 -8.14
N SER A 191 -13.73 -12.72 -9.29
CA SER A 191 -14.91 -12.09 -9.89
C SER A 191 -16.16 -12.27 -9.04
N GLU A 192 -16.36 -13.44 -8.43
CA GLU A 192 -17.47 -13.71 -7.53
C GLU A 192 -17.37 -12.87 -6.25
N SER A 193 -16.19 -12.83 -5.62
CA SER A 193 -15.94 -11.97 -4.45
C SER A 193 -16.17 -10.49 -4.73
N ASN A 194 -15.86 -10.01 -5.94
CA ASN A 194 -16.12 -8.62 -6.31
C ASN A 194 -17.62 -8.28 -6.38
N LYS A 195 -18.46 -9.21 -6.86
CA LYS A 195 -19.93 -9.02 -6.86
C LYS A 195 -20.46 -8.91 -5.43
N ASN A 196 -19.95 -9.72 -4.52
CA ASN A 196 -20.30 -9.67 -3.10
C ASN A 196 -19.92 -8.32 -2.46
N LEU A 197 -18.71 -7.83 -2.74
CA LEU A 197 -18.23 -6.52 -2.27
C LEU A 197 -19.08 -5.35 -2.78
N GLN A 198 -19.50 -5.35 -4.04
CA GLN A 198 -20.35 -4.28 -4.58
C GLN A 198 -21.72 -4.20 -3.90
N ASN A 199 -22.28 -5.34 -3.48
CA ASN A 199 -23.53 -5.37 -2.72
C ASN A 199 -23.39 -4.75 -1.32
N ILE A 200 -22.22 -4.90 -0.68
CA ILE A 200 -21.91 -4.32 0.63
C ILE A 200 -21.68 -2.80 0.50
N LYS A 201 -20.87 -2.37 -0.48
CA LYS A 201 -20.48 -0.96 -0.67
C LYS A 201 -21.66 -0.01 -0.91
N LYS A 202 -22.78 -0.48 -1.47
CA LYS A 202 -23.99 0.34 -1.64
C LYS A 202 -24.56 0.89 -0.32
N LYS A 203 -24.11 0.39 0.84
CA LYS A 203 -24.59 0.79 2.17
C LYS A 203 -23.67 1.78 2.90
N ASP A 204 -22.39 1.87 2.54
CA ASP A 204 -21.39 2.66 3.28
C ASP A 204 -20.71 3.70 2.38
N ILE A 205 -21.23 4.93 2.36
CA ILE A 205 -20.55 6.08 1.76
C ILE A 205 -19.83 6.82 2.88
N GLN A 206 -18.55 6.49 3.09
CA GLN A 206 -17.66 7.31 3.91
C GLN A 206 -17.13 8.49 3.08
N VAL A 207 -17.16 9.68 3.68
CA VAL A 207 -16.63 10.90 3.09
C VAL A 207 -15.10 10.88 3.17
N TYR A 208 -14.45 11.01 2.02
CA TYR A 208 -13.01 11.07 1.85
C TYR A 208 -12.52 12.52 1.99
N ASN A 209 -11.53 12.76 2.85
CA ASN A 209 -10.84 14.04 2.94
C ASN A 209 -9.45 13.95 2.27
N GLU A 210 -9.26 14.72 1.19
CA GLU A 210 -8.01 14.73 0.41
C GLU A 210 -6.77 15.10 1.25
N SER A 211 -6.93 15.92 2.29
CA SER A 211 -5.81 16.37 3.12
C SER A 211 -5.07 15.23 3.80
N ASP A 212 -5.76 14.13 4.10
CA ASP A 212 -5.22 13.01 4.86
C ASP A 212 -4.33 12.07 4.02
N TYR A 213 -4.22 12.36 2.72
CA TYR A 213 -3.49 11.58 1.72
C TYR A 213 -2.44 12.44 1.00
N ARG A 214 -1.93 13.45 1.69
CA ARG A 214 -0.79 14.25 1.26
C ARG A 214 0.46 13.80 1.98
N SER A 215 1.51 13.51 1.22
CA SER A 215 2.83 13.21 1.77
C SER A 215 3.36 14.40 2.56
N LYS A 216 3.88 14.10 3.76
CA LYS A 216 4.44 15.12 4.65
C LYS A 216 5.54 14.54 5.51
N PHE A 217 6.37 15.42 6.05
CA PHE A 217 7.33 15.06 7.07
C PHE A 217 6.61 14.88 8.42
N ILE A 218 6.86 13.76 9.09
CA ILE A 218 6.33 13.42 10.40
C ILE A 218 7.52 13.35 11.35
N SER A 219 7.62 14.36 12.22
CA SER A 219 8.71 14.47 13.19
C SER A 219 8.59 13.43 14.29
N PHE A 220 9.70 12.81 14.68
CA PHE A 220 9.72 11.95 15.87
C PHE A 220 9.67 12.75 17.17
N LYS A 221 9.96 14.06 17.15
CA LYS A 221 10.03 14.91 18.35
C LYS A 221 8.66 15.19 18.97
N SER A 222 7.57 15.11 18.20
CA SER A 222 6.20 15.31 18.71
C SER A 222 5.67 14.15 19.56
N SER A 223 6.41 13.04 19.67
CA SER A 223 6.03 11.90 20.51
C SER A 223 6.49 12.00 21.98
N TYR A 224 7.26 13.05 22.34
CA TYR A 224 7.91 13.14 23.67
C TYR A 224 7.19 14.01 24.72
N GLU A 225 6.04 14.64 24.42
CA GLU A 225 5.38 15.51 25.40
C GLU A 225 4.15 14.91 26.10
N TYR A 226 3.75 13.67 25.81
CA TYR A 226 2.67 13.03 26.56
C TYR A 226 3.07 11.67 27.14
N GLN A 227 3.51 11.78 28.39
CA GLN A 227 3.50 10.79 29.46
C GLN A 227 4.62 9.74 29.46
N GLY A 228 5.40 9.83 30.54
CA GLY A 228 6.50 8.96 30.87
C GLY A 228 6.09 7.51 31.16
N ASN A 229 7.15 6.70 31.22
CA ASN A 229 7.20 5.30 31.60
C ASN A 229 6.45 4.35 30.67
N TYR A 230 7.09 3.96 29.55
CA TYR A 230 7.25 2.53 29.27
C TYR A 230 8.65 2.25 28.71
N ILE A 231 9.21 1.18 29.27
CA ILE A 231 10.51 0.57 28.98
C ILE A 231 10.47 0.02 27.55
N PHE A 232 11.50 0.31 26.75
CA PHE A 232 11.73 -0.37 25.50
C PHE A 232 12.43 -1.72 25.77
N CYS A 233 11.86 -2.79 25.21
CA CYS A 233 12.61 -4.00 24.86
C CYS A 233 13.58 -3.69 23.71
#